data_AF-A0A8B6HEC8-F1
#
_entry.id   AF-A0A8B6HEC8-F1
#
_cell.length_a   1.000
_cell.length_b   1.000
_cell.length_c   1.000
_cell.angle_alpha   90.00
_cell.angle_beta   90.00
_cell.angle_gamma   90.00
#
_symmetry.space_group_name_H-M   'P 1'
#
loop_
_entity.id
_entity.type
_entity.pdbx_description
1 polymer ?
#
loop_
_entity_poly.entity_id
_entity_poly.type
_entity_poly.pdbx_seq_one_letter_code
_entity_poly.pdbx_strand_id
1 'polypeptide(L)'
;MRKFKKKSEKTLQFIDELRGEGISVDSEDYPWDAPHLFTTNERVDSYNCTIIHRSPNPVYSIKAKDKFVGSAPPSIKTKILETFKNSKNQTKQLSTILEVSVGVHYEITVNLDTSDGLINEASCKMVKVELTDASFFASGKLWVQFNDPEIGKQLRKDSRRFYKSCHKKEWTPLEPIGKTFCAGTKGQAQIQRYQFQLRAAHAKTIHRCQGDTMQRAVVDLTTQRKVDHIHYVAISRVQTLNGMHLTNLQEDKIGIDESVRKEMERLRENPVQPSLQLLYKIEQSDMKLCFLNASSMSRHIDDIRCDNSVLATNIACFAETRFHKKDSINETSLPGFKQYRQDENSSDVTNNTNRLAFQNNKQKENSSGKATRPVHGLAVYSKEDFVKEYPLNKTYKTIEVTVVKTELLPNVVILVVYVYKPPKTDVKDLCHVLMSLHHQYVKDSEAIILRDFNVDWQKQSAQQEELRNLMVGRLKYRQVIT
;
A
#
# COMPACT_ATOMS: atom_id res chain seq x y z
N MET A 1 28.18 19.55 36.00
CA MET A 1 27.03 18.78 36.52
C MET A 1 25.98 18.64 35.43
N ARG A 2 25.50 17.41 35.26
CA ARG A 2 24.68 16.91 34.15
C ARG A 2 23.34 17.66 34.02
N LYS A 3 23.09 18.35 32.91
CA LYS A 3 21.72 18.66 32.46
C LYS A 3 21.18 17.48 31.66
N PHE A 4 20.80 16.39 32.34
CA PHE A 4 19.87 15.44 31.76
C PHE A 4 18.52 16.16 31.66
N LYS A 5 18.10 16.50 30.43
CA LYS A 5 16.75 17.01 30.13
C LYS A 5 15.75 16.01 30.71
N LYS A 6 14.92 16.47 31.67
CA LYS A 6 13.79 15.70 32.19
C LYS A 6 12.93 15.26 31.00
N LYS A 7 12.77 13.95 30.80
CA LYS A 7 11.77 13.39 29.86
C LYS A 7 10.40 13.86 30.35
N SER A 8 9.49 14.21 29.43
CA SER A 8 8.13 14.61 29.81
C SER A 8 7.41 13.43 30.50
N GLU A 9 6.44 13.71 31.37
CA GLU A 9 5.68 12.68 32.10
C GLU A 9 5.02 11.67 31.15
N LYS A 10 4.44 12.15 30.05
CA LYS A 10 3.89 11.31 28.97
C LYS A 10 4.93 10.39 28.32
N THR A 11 6.18 10.85 28.20
CA THR A 11 7.26 10.03 27.65
C THR A 11 7.66 8.91 28.60
N LEU A 12 7.65 9.18 29.91
CA LEU A 12 7.96 8.17 30.92
C LEU A 12 6.86 7.11 30.98
N GLN A 13 5.59 7.52 31.01
CA GLN A 13 4.45 6.61 30.96
C GLN A 13 4.49 5.69 29.73
N PHE A 14 4.76 6.25 28.54
CA PHE A 14 4.86 5.45 27.32
C PHE A 14 6.04 4.46 27.38
N ILE A 15 7.19 4.85 27.95
CA ILE A 15 8.31 3.92 28.14
C ILE A 15 7.92 2.78 29.08
N ASP A 16 7.15 3.05 30.13
CA ASP A 16 6.66 2.00 31.04
C ASP A 16 5.68 1.04 30.34
N GLU A 17 4.81 1.55 29.46
CA GLU A 17 3.97 0.71 28.59
C GLU A 17 4.83 -0.17 27.67
N LEU A 18 5.89 0.37 27.07
CA LEU A 18 6.82 -0.42 26.24
C LEU A 18 7.54 -1.52 27.03
N ARG A 19 7.85 -1.30 28.31
CA ARG A 19 8.46 -2.33 29.17
C ARG A 19 7.52 -3.51 29.38
N GLY A 20 6.20 -3.26 29.41
CA GLY A 20 5.18 -4.31 29.52
C GLY A 20 5.16 -5.27 28.34
N GLU A 21 5.61 -4.83 27.16
CA GLU A 21 5.66 -5.64 25.93
C GLU A 21 7.00 -6.41 25.77
N GLY A 22 7.80 -6.49 26.83
CA GLY A 22 9.07 -7.22 26.83
C GLY A 22 8.89 -8.72 26.70
N ILE A 23 9.60 -9.37 25.76
CA ILE A 23 9.62 -10.83 25.61
C ILE A 23 11.05 -11.37 25.59
N SER A 24 11.27 -12.49 26.29
CA SER A 24 12.53 -13.24 26.16
C SER A 24 12.51 -14.10 24.89
N VAL A 25 13.64 -14.18 24.20
CA VAL A 25 13.82 -15.07 23.03
C VAL A 25 13.65 -16.55 23.40
N ASP A 26 13.89 -16.89 24.67
CA ASP A 26 13.76 -18.25 25.20
C ASP A 26 12.34 -18.55 25.72
N SER A 27 11.38 -17.63 25.57
CA SER A 27 9.99 -17.83 25.97
C SER A 27 9.31 -18.89 25.10
N GLU A 28 8.48 -19.75 25.70
CA GLU A 28 7.65 -20.72 24.94
C GLU A 28 6.67 -20.00 24.00
N ASP A 29 6.16 -18.84 24.42
CA ASP A 29 5.23 -18.02 23.64
C ASP A 29 5.92 -17.07 22.64
N TYR A 30 7.21 -17.28 22.36
CA TYR A 30 7.94 -16.41 21.43
C TYR A 30 7.37 -16.53 20.00
N PRO A 31 6.95 -15.42 19.37
CA PRO A 31 6.23 -15.47 18.09
C PRO A 31 7.19 -15.61 16.91
N TRP A 32 7.69 -16.84 16.70
CA TRP A 32 8.61 -17.19 15.62
C TRP A 32 8.07 -16.93 14.20
N ASP A 33 6.74 -16.92 14.06
CA ASP A 33 6.01 -16.67 12.82
C ASP A 33 5.86 -15.17 12.50
N ALA A 34 6.05 -14.29 13.49
CA ALA A 34 5.94 -12.85 13.31
C ALA A 34 7.18 -12.27 12.58
N PRO A 35 7.03 -11.18 11.81
CA PRO A 35 8.15 -10.44 11.26
C PRO A 35 9.09 -9.94 12.37
N HIS A 36 10.39 -10.12 12.18
CA HIS A 36 11.42 -9.65 13.09
C HIS A 36 12.12 -8.41 12.55
N LEU A 37 12.22 -7.36 13.36
CA LEU A 37 12.86 -6.11 13.02
C LEU A 37 14.16 -5.95 13.80
N PHE A 38 15.27 -5.77 13.08
CA PHE A 38 16.59 -5.56 13.67
C PHE A 38 17.23 -4.26 13.17
N THR A 39 18.20 -3.74 13.92
CA THR A 39 18.96 -2.54 13.54
C THR A 39 20.01 -2.79 12.45
N THR A 40 20.53 -4.02 12.32
CA THR A 40 21.67 -4.35 11.44
C THR A 40 21.36 -5.49 10.47
N ASN A 41 21.95 -5.44 9.28
CA ASN A 41 21.84 -6.53 8.29
C ASN A 41 22.42 -7.85 8.79
N GLU A 42 23.47 -7.81 9.62
CA GLU A 42 24.08 -9.02 10.17
C GLU A 42 23.10 -9.81 11.04
N ARG A 43 22.36 -9.15 11.93
CA ARG A 43 21.31 -9.81 12.75
C ARG A 43 20.16 -10.31 11.89
N VAL A 44 19.74 -9.53 10.89
CA VAL A 44 18.72 -9.96 9.93
C VAL A 44 19.14 -11.24 9.21
N ASP A 45 20.37 -11.27 8.70
CA ASP A 45 20.90 -12.41 7.97
C ASP A 45 21.03 -13.64 8.89
N SER A 46 21.54 -13.45 10.11
CA SER A 46 21.69 -14.51 11.11
C SER A 46 20.33 -15.11 11.51
N TYR A 47 19.34 -14.27 11.80
CA TYR A 47 18.00 -14.71 12.16
C TYR A 47 17.33 -15.45 11.00
N ASN A 48 17.35 -14.86 9.80
CA ASN A 48 16.79 -15.51 8.60
C ASN A 48 17.48 -16.85 8.30
N CYS A 49 18.80 -16.93 8.43
CA CYS A 49 19.55 -18.18 8.27
C CYS A 49 19.10 -19.22 9.31
N THR A 50 18.91 -18.82 10.57
CA THR A 50 18.39 -19.69 11.64
C THR A 50 17.01 -20.23 11.28
N ILE A 51 16.10 -19.39 10.79
CA ILE A 51 14.75 -19.83 10.38
C ILE A 51 14.81 -20.82 9.21
N ILE A 52 15.65 -20.57 8.21
CA ILE A 52 15.83 -21.49 7.08
C ILE A 52 16.31 -22.86 7.56
N HIS A 53 17.30 -22.89 8.45
CA HIS A 53 17.89 -24.14 8.96
C HIS A 53 17.00 -24.87 9.99
N ARG A 54 16.06 -24.16 10.62
CA ARG A 54 15.01 -24.77 11.46
C ARG A 54 13.85 -25.35 10.65
N SER A 55 13.79 -25.07 9.35
CA SER A 55 12.77 -25.65 8.48
C SER A 55 12.90 -27.17 8.48
N PRO A 56 11.78 -27.93 8.58
CA PRO A 56 11.82 -29.39 8.45
C PRO A 56 12.14 -29.84 7.02
N ASN A 57 12.13 -28.92 6.05
CA ASN A 57 12.38 -29.20 4.64
C ASN A 57 13.85 -28.99 4.27
N PRO A 58 14.37 -29.73 3.26
CA PRO A 58 15.74 -29.56 2.78
C PRO A 58 16.08 -28.11 2.44
N VAL A 59 17.27 -27.69 2.85
CA VAL A 59 17.85 -26.38 2.51
C VAL A 59 18.67 -26.51 1.23
N TYR A 60 18.43 -25.63 0.27
CA TYR A 60 19.16 -25.56 -0.99
C TYR A 60 20.02 -24.30 -1.02
N SER A 61 21.34 -24.45 -1.01
CA SER A 61 22.29 -23.32 -1.10
C SER A 61 22.69 -23.09 -2.57
N ILE A 62 22.01 -22.16 -3.23
CA ILE A 62 22.13 -21.90 -4.67
C ILE A 62 23.22 -20.86 -4.95
N LYS A 63 24.27 -21.26 -5.65
CA LYS A 63 25.40 -20.39 -6.04
C LYS A 63 25.06 -19.57 -7.29
N ALA A 64 25.42 -18.29 -7.27
CA ALA A 64 25.30 -17.43 -8.45
C ALA A 64 26.27 -17.86 -9.57
N LYS A 65 25.90 -17.63 -10.84
CA LYS A 65 26.82 -17.78 -11.98
C LYS A 65 27.34 -16.40 -12.38
N ASP A 66 28.64 -16.14 -12.18
CA ASP A 66 29.28 -14.87 -12.56
C ASP A 66 30.04 -15.03 -13.88
N LYS A 67 29.78 -14.13 -14.83
CA LYS A 67 30.50 -14.04 -16.12
C LYS A 67 31.18 -12.69 -16.24
N PHE A 68 32.47 -12.68 -16.58
CA PHE A 68 33.19 -11.45 -16.89
C PHE A 68 32.82 -10.97 -18.29
N VAL A 69 32.47 -9.70 -18.40
CA VAL A 69 32.21 -9.00 -19.66
C VAL A 69 33.47 -8.23 -20.04
N GLY A 70 34.07 -8.57 -21.19
CA GLY A 70 35.29 -7.96 -21.70
C GLY A 70 36.61 -8.56 -21.20
N SER A 71 37.72 -7.93 -21.61
CA SER A 71 39.09 -8.38 -21.29
C SER A 71 39.59 -7.76 -19.99
N ALA A 72 39.41 -8.48 -18.89
CA ALA A 72 40.10 -8.20 -17.63
C ALA A 72 41.25 -9.21 -17.41
N PRO A 73 42.43 -8.77 -16.90
CA PRO A 73 43.54 -9.66 -16.55
C PRO A 73 43.11 -10.78 -15.58
N PRO A 74 43.62 -12.02 -15.72
CA PRO A 74 43.28 -13.14 -14.84
C PRO A 74 43.52 -12.88 -13.34
N SER A 75 44.57 -12.11 -13.00
CA SER A 75 44.88 -11.70 -11.63
C SER A 75 43.81 -10.79 -11.02
N ILE A 76 43.21 -9.91 -11.82
CA ILE A 76 42.10 -9.03 -11.42
C ILE A 76 40.81 -9.83 -11.28
N LYS A 77 40.54 -10.77 -12.21
CA LYS A 77 39.37 -11.67 -12.13
C LYS A 77 39.35 -12.45 -10.82
N THR A 78 40.50 -13.01 -10.41
CA THR A 78 40.62 -13.80 -9.18
C THR A 78 40.39 -12.94 -7.93
N LYS A 79 41.02 -11.76 -7.83
CA LYS A 79 40.81 -10.82 -6.72
C LYS A 79 39.36 -10.35 -6.59
N ILE A 80 38.67 -10.12 -7.71
CA ILE A 80 37.28 -9.68 -7.70
C ILE A 80 36.35 -10.82 -7.22
N LEU A 81 36.58 -12.05 -7.66
CA LEU A 81 35.80 -13.20 -7.20
C LEU A 81 35.97 -13.45 -5.70
N GLU A 82 37.17 -13.26 -5.15
CA GLU A 82 37.41 -13.32 -3.69
C GLU A 82 36.69 -12.19 -2.95
N THR A 83 36.66 -10.98 -3.52
CA THR A 83 35.96 -9.84 -2.92
C THR A 83 34.45 -10.08 -2.82
N PHE A 84 33.84 -10.77 -3.79
CA PHE A 84 32.40 -11.10 -3.77
C PHE A 84 31.99 -12.18 -2.77
N LYS A 85 32.95 -12.95 -2.25
CA LYS A 85 32.66 -13.82 -1.10
C LYS A 85 32.36 -12.98 0.15
N ASN A 86 32.95 -11.79 0.24
CA ASN A 86 32.92 -10.95 1.45
C ASN A 86 32.10 -9.66 1.31
N SER A 87 31.63 -9.28 0.12
CA SER A 87 30.92 -8.00 -0.12
C SER A 87 29.54 -8.20 -0.76
N LYS A 88 28.47 -7.86 -0.02
CA LYS A 88 27.06 -7.96 -0.45
C LYS A 88 26.53 -6.69 -1.15
N ASN A 89 27.18 -5.54 -0.96
CA ASN A 89 26.59 -4.24 -1.32
C ASN A 89 26.87 -3.77 -2.77
N GLN A 90 27.67 -4.51 -3.55
CA GLN A 90 28.05 -4.10 -4.90
C GLN A 90 27.38 -4.91 -6.03
N THR A 91 26.49 -5.85 -5.71
CA THR A 91 26.02 -6.88 -6.65
C THR A 91 24.58 -6.67 -7.14
N LYS A 92 24.11 -5.41 -7.16
CA LYS A 92 22.76 -5.02 -7.65
C LYS A 92 21.62 -5.84 -7.01
N GLN A 93 21.75 -6.18 -5.73
CA GLN A 93 20.78 -6.93 -4.91
C GLN A 93 20.61 -8.42 -5.29
N LEU A 94 21.56 -8.99 -6.04
CA LEU A 94 21.66 -10.43 -6.27
C LEU A 94 22.73 -11.06 -5.36
N SER A 95 22.32 -12.02 -4.54
CA SER A 95 23.20 -12.69 -3.58
C SER A 95 24.21 -13.62 -4.28
N THR A 96 25.39 -13.76 -3.68
CA THR A 96 26.40 -14.73 -4.16
C THR A 96 25.93 -16.16 -3.89
N ILE A 97 25.31 -16.39 -2.73
CA ILE A 97 24.66 -17.64 -2.35
C ILE A 97 23.25 -17.29 -1.89
N LEU A 98 22.25 -17.97 -2.44
CA LEU A 98 20.86 -17.87 -2.03
C LEU A 98 20.45 -19.18 -1.37
N GLU A 99 20.13 -19.15 -0.08
CA GLU A 99 19.61 -20.31 0.64
C GLU A 99 18.09 -20.30 0.60
N VAL A 100 17.51 -21.40 0.12
CA VAL A 100 16.06 -21.57 0.06
C VAL A 100 15.60 -22.85 0.72
N SER A 101 14.47 -22.81 1.41
CA SER A 101 13.77 -23.99 1.93
C SER A 101 12.27 -23.84 1.70
N VAL A 102 11.60 -24.94 1.38
CA VAL A 102 10.15 -24.96 1.19
C VAL A 102 9.46 -24.60 2.51
N GLY A 103 8.44 -23.75 2.44
CA GLY A 103 7.69 -23.26 3.59
C GLY A 103 8.20 -21.94 4.19
N VAL A 104 9.39 -21.49 3.82
CA VAL A 104 9.97 -20.23 4.33
C VAL A 104 9.48 -19.02 3.52
N HIS A 105 9.38 -17.85 4.16
CA HIS A 105 9.02 -16.59 3.52
C HIS A 105 10.22 -15.85 2.92
N TYR A 106 10.02 -15.33 1.71
CA TYR A 106 10.99 -14.60 0.90
C TYR A 106 10.38 -13.34 0.30
N GLU A 107 11.23 -12.44 -0.14
CA GLU A 107 10.88 -11.23 -0.87
C GLU A 107 11.63 -11.12 -2.18
N ILE A 108 10.95 -10.57 -3.19
CA ILE A 108 11.60 -10.16 -4.42
C ILE A 108 12.62 -9.06 -4.13
N THR A 109 13.84 -9.16 -4.66
CA THR A 109 14.90 -8.16 -4.44
C THR A 109 15.00 -7.12 -5.54
N VAL A 110 14.29 -7.30 -6.66
CA VAL A 110 14.42 -6.44 -7.83
C VAL A 110 13.09 -6.25 -8.53
N ASN A 111 12.83 -5.05 -9.05
CA ASN A 111 11.67 -4.83 -9.90
C ASN A 111 11.83 -5.65 -11.19
N LEU A 112 10.93 -6.60 -11.42
CA LEU A 112 10.85 -7.42 -12.63
C LEU A 112 9.78 -6.86 -13.56
N ASP A 113 8.57 -6.72 -13.03
CA ASP A 113 7.41 -6.18 -13.73
C ASP A 113 6.53 -5.43 -12.73
N THR A 114 6.63 -4.11 -12.74
CA THR A 114 5.85 -3.22 -11.86
C THR A 114 4.36 -3.29 -12.16
N SER A 115 3.97 -3.59 -13.40
CA SER A 115 2.56 -3.67 -13.79
C SER A 115 1.88 -4.95 -13.30
N ASP A 116 2.65 -6.03 -13.15
CA ASP A 116 2.22 -7.32 -12.58
C ASP A 116 2.50 -7.44 -11.07
N GLY A 117 2.88 -6.33 -10.41
CA GLY A 117 3.17 -6.30 -8.97
C GLY A 117 4.46 -7.03 -8.55
N LEU A 118 5.28 -7.50 -9.49
CA LEU A 118 6.57 -8.14 -9.25
C LEU A 118 7.65 -7.09 -8.98
N ILE A 119 7.44 -6.33 -7.92
CA ILE A 119 8.32 -5.27 -7.45
C ILE A 119 9.23 -5.76 -6.33
N ASN A 120 10.28 -4.99 -6.04
CA ASN A 120 11.10 -5.18 -4.85
C ASN A 120 10.19 -5.21 -3.61
N GLU A 121 10.46 -6.15 -2.70
CA GLU A 121 9.72 -6.39 -1.45
C GLU A 121 8.35 -7.07 -1.62
N ALA A 122 8.00 -7.48 -2.85
CA ALA A 122 6.87 -8.38 -3.05
C ALA A 122 7.10 -9.70 -2.28
N SER A 123 6.28 -9.91 -1.25
CA SER A 123 6.41 -11.01 -0.30
C SER A 123 5.77 -12.30 -0.82
N CYS A 124 6.48 -13.41 -0.64
CA CYS A 124 6.05 -14.72 -1.10
C CYS A 124 6.54 -15.84 -0.17
N LYS A 125 5.95 -17.02 -0.32
CA LYS A 125 6.33 -18.25 0.37
C LYS A 125 6.90 -19.24 -0.63
N MET A 126 8.03 -19.87 -0.29
CA MET A 126 8.61 -20.92 -1.13
C MET A 126 7.73 -22.17 -1.08
N VAL A 127 7.30 -22.67 -2.23
CA VAL A 127 6.41 -23.85 -2.31
C VAL A 127 7.08 -25.04 -3.00
N LYS A 128 8.03 -24.82 -3.92
CA LYS A 128 8.79 -25.89 -4.56
C LYS A 128 10.12 -25.39 -5.14
N VAL A 129 11.13 -26.25 -5.08
CA VAL A 129 12.45 -25.99 -5.68
C VAL A 129 12.70 -27.02 -6.79
N GLU A 130 12.93 -26.55 -8.02
CA GLU A 130 13.22 -27.38 -9.19
C GLU A 130 14.50 -26.89 -9.90
N LEU A 131 15.67 -27.28 -9.38
CA LEU A 131 16.95 -26.91 -9.99
C LEU A 131 17.29 -27.87 -11.14
N THR A 132 17.83 -27.33 -12.23
CA THR A 132 18.23 -28.12 -13.40
C THR A 132 19.68 -28.60 -13.34
N ASP A 133 20.50 -27.97 -12.49
CA ASP A 133 21.94 -28.25 -12.36
C ASP A 133 22.21 -28.92 -11.02
N ALA A 134 22.75 -30.14 -11.05
CA ALA A 134 23.13 -30.89 -9.86
C ALA A 134 24.26 -30.20 -9.06
N SER A 135 24.96 -29.24 -9.67
CA SER A 135 26.03 -28.46 -9.04
C SER A 135 25.53 -27.28 -8.20
N PHE A 136 24.20 -27.17 -7.99
CA PHE A 136 23.53 -26.12 -7.20
C PHE A 136 23.83 -24.69 -7.66
N PHE A 137 24.11 -24.49 -8.93
CA PHE A 137 24.13 -23.14 -9.48
C PHE A 137 22.73 -22.67 -9.87
N ALA A 138 22.54 -21.34 -9.86
CA ALA A 138 21.29 -20.67 -10.23
C ALA A 138 20.82 -21.08 -11.64
N SER A 139 19.96 -22.09 -11.69
CA SER A 139 19.40 -22.68 -12.90
C SER A 139 18.16 -23.49 -12.53
N GLY A 140 17.18 -23.53 -13.42
CA GLY A 140 15.87 -24.14 -13.14
C GLY A 140 14.87 -23.11 -12.63
N LYS A 141 13.97 -23.53 -11.73
CA LYS A 141 12.82 -22.76 -11.28
C LYS A 141 12.64 -22.85 -9.78
N LEU A 142 12.38 -21.71 -9.16
CA LEU A 142 11.84 -21.61 -7.81
C LEU A 142 10.37 -21.28 -7.92
N TRP A 143 9.52 -22.14 -7.39
CA TRP A 143 8.08 -21.91 -7.35
C TRP A 143 7.74 -21.25 -6.02
N VAL A 144 7.12 -20.08 -6.11
CA VAL A 144 6.69 -19.30 -4.95
C VAL A 144 5.19 -19.05 -5.01
N GLN A 145 4.56 -18.90 -3.85
CA GLN A 145 3.20 -18.40 -3.74
C GLN A 145 3.26 -17.00 -3.12
N PHE A 146 2.85 -15.98 -3.87
CA PHE A 146 2.79 -14.61 -3.35
C PHE A 146 1.69 -14.47 -2.30
N ASN A 147 1.91 -13.60 -1.32
CA ASN A 147 0.92 -13.30 -0.28
C ASN A 147 -0.32 -12.63 -0.89
N ASP A 148 -0.12 -11.71 -1.86
CA ASP A 148 -1.18 -11.17 -2.69
C ASP A 148 -1.32 -12.02 -3.98
N PRO A 149 -2.47 -12.69 -4.20
CA PRO A 149 -2.70 -13.50 -5.40
C PRO A 149 -2.69 -12.71 -6.72
N GLU A 150 -2.85 -11.39 -6.70
CA GLU A 150 -2.77 -10.57 -7.92
C GLU A 150 -1.33 -10.37 -8.40
N ILE A 151 -0.34 -10.49 -7.50
CA ILE A 151 1.08 -10.37 -7.86
C ILE A 151 1.51 -11.57 -8.72
N GLY A 152 2.19 -11.31 -9.83
CA GLY A 152 2.73 -12.32 -10.72
C GLY A 152 1.67 -13.02 -11.59
N LYS A 153 0.46 -12.45 -11.70
CA LYS A 153 -0.66 -13.05 -12.42
C LYS A 153 -0.39 -13.16 -13.91
N GLN A 154 0.23 -12.15 -14.49
CA GLN A 154 0.65 -12.16 -15.89
C GLN A 154 1.80 -13.15 -16.08
N LEU A 155 2.81 -13.13 -15.19
CA LEU A 155 3.92 -14.08 -15.23
C LEU A 155 3.43 -15.55 -15.18
N ARG A 156 2.42 -15.85 -14.35
CA ARG A 156 1.81 -17.18 -14.29
C ARG A 156 1.12 -17.58 -15.60
N LYS A 157 0.46 -16.65 -16.29
CA LYS A 157 -0.14 -16.91 -17.61
C LYS A 157 0.92 -17.18 -18.68
N ASP A 158 1.96 -16.35 -18.72
CA ASP A 158 3.03 -16.45 -19.72
C ASP A 158 3.89 -17.71 -19.51
N SER A 159 3.93 -18.18 -18.27
CA SER A 159 4.66 -19.37 -17.84
C SER A 159 3.85 -20.66 -17.85
N ARG A 160 2.63 -20.69 -18.43
CA ARG A 160 1.75 -21.88 -18.45
C ARG A 160 2.44 -23.17 -18.91
N ARG A 161 3.36 -23.06 -19.87
CA ARG A 161 4.15 -24.19 -20.39
C ARG A 161 5.00 -24.91 -19.33
N PHE A 162 5.27 -24.27 -18.19
CA PHE A 162 6.06 -24.84 -17.10
C PHE A 162 5.21 -25.62 -16.08
N TYR A 163 3.88 -25.48 -16.11
CA TYR A 163 3.00 -26.17 -15.17
C TYR A 163 2.87 -27.64 -15.54
N LYS A 164 3.02 -28.49 -14.52
CA LYS A 164 2.82 -29.95 -14.59
C LYS A 164 1.66 -30.30 -13.66
N SER A 165 1.17 -31.55 -13.70
CA SER A 165 0.07 -32.01 -12.83
C SER A 165 0.34 -31.78 -11.33
N CYS A 166 1.60 -31.76 -10.90
CA CYS A 166 2.00 -31.49 -9.53
C CYS A 166 2.04 -30.00 -9.13
N HIS A 167 1.79 -29.06 -10.04
CA HIS A 167 1.85 -27.62 -9.79
C HIS A 167 0.46 -27.02 -9.60
N LYS A 168 0.30 -26.17 -8.58
CA LYS A 168 -0.96 -25.44 -8.36
C LYS A 168 -0.97 -24.14 -9.16
N LYS A 169 -2.16 -23.69 -9.59
CA LYS A 169 -2.34 -22.51 -10.45
C LYS A 169 -1.89 -21.19 -9.80
N GLU A 170 -1.79 -21.15 -8.47
CA GLU A 170 -1.36 -19.99 -7.71
C GLU A 170 0.18 -19.90 -7.60
N TRP A 171 0.92 -20.94 -8.02
CA TRP A 171 2.37 -20.99 -7.87
C TRP A 171 3.06 -20.26 -9.02
N THR A 172 3.79 -19.19 -8.71
CA THR A 172 4.56 -18.44 -9.70
C THR A 172 5.95 -19.04 -9.86
N PRO A 173 6.34 -19.45 -11.07
CA PRO A 173 7.71 -19.88 -11.34
C PRO A 173 8.62 -18.67 -11.50
N LEU A 174 9.68 -18.60 -10.70
CA LEU A 174 10.76 -17.64 -10.84
C LEU A 174 11.96 -18.33 -11.47
N GLU A 175 12.53 -17.71 -12.50
CA GLU A 175 13.77 -18.12 -13.17
C GLU A 175 14.91 -17.17 -12.78
N PRO A 176 16.18 -17.60 -12.80
CA PRO A 176 17.31 -16.73 -12.51
C PRO A 176 17.39 -15.57 -13.51
N ILE A 177 17.72 -14.38 -13.02
CA ILE A 177 17.92 -13.19 -13.86
C ILE A 177 19.40 -12.83 -13.94
N GLY A 178 19.82 -12.27 -15.07
CA GLY A 178 21.15 -11.74 -15.28
C GLY A 178 21.22 -10.23 -15.02
N LYS A 179 22.09 -9.76 -14.13
CA LYS A 179 22.39 -8.32 -13.95
C LYS A 179 23.88 -8.04 -14.11
N THR A 180 24.19 -6.96 -14.82
CA THR A 180 25.56 -6.49 -15.03
C THR A 180 25.91 -5.35 -14.08
N PHE A 181 27.09 -5.40 -13.48
CA PHE A 181 27.63 -4.34 -12.63
C PHE A 181 29.15 -4.25 -12.75
N CYS A 182 29.71 -3.08 -12.41
CA CYS A 182 31.14 -2.85 -12.42
C CYS A 182 31.77 -3.30 -11.09
N ALA A 183 32.97 -3.87 -11.16
CA ALA A 183 33.71 -4.40 -10.02
C ALA A 183 35.21 -4.06 -10.11
N GLY A 184 35.88 -4.06 -8.95
CA GLY A 184 37.30 -3.69 -8.80
C GLY A 184 37.52 -2.21 -8.45
N THR A 185 38.75 -1.86 -8.06
CA THR A 185 39.15 -0.51 -7.65
C THR A 185 39.02 0.43 -8.86
N LYS A 186 37.91 1.19 -8.94
CA LYS A 186 37.49 2.05 -10.06
C LYS A 186 36.71 1.36 -11.22
N GLY A 187 36.07 0.22 -10.98
CA GLY A 187 35.16 -0.39 -11.97
C GLY A 187 35.86 -1.00 -13.19
N GLN A 188 37.06 -1.53 -12.99
CA GLN A 188 37.94 -2.09 -14.03
C GLN A 188 37.41 -3.35 -14.72
N ALA A 189 36.40 -4.01 -14.15
CA ALA A 189 35.75 -5.16 -14.78
C ALA A 189 34.23 -5.03 -14.74
N GLN A 190 33.58 -5.42 -15.82
CA GLN A 190 32.14 -5.62 -15.83
C GLN A 190 31.82 -7.09 -15.60
N ILE A 191 30.87 -7.37 -14.71
CA ILE A 191 30.50 -8.72 -14.32
C ILE A 191 28.99 -8.85 -14.45
N GLN A 192 28.57 -9.89 -15.16
CA GLN A 192 27.19 -10.30 -15.29
C GLN A 192 26.93 -11.46 -14.34
N ARG A 193 26.10 -11.22 -13.33
CA ARG A 193 25.68 -12.22 -12.35
C ARG A 193 24.31 -12.77 -12.69
N TYR A 194 24.19 -14.10 -12.69
CA TYR A 194 22.92 -14.80 -12.78
C TYR A 194 22.55 -15.43 -11.44
N GLN A 195 21.40 -15.03 -10.88
CA GLN A 195 20.86 -15.54 -9.62
C GLN A 195 19.34 -15.33 -9.57
N PHE A 196 18.65 -16.09 -8.72
CA PHE A 196 17.26 -15.80 -8.37
C PHE A 196 17.15 -14.54 -7.51
N GLN A 197 16.12 -13.77 -7.78
CA GLN A 197 15.83 -12.45 -7.24
C GLN A 197 15.10 -12.51 -5.89
N LEU A 198 15.56 -13.37 -4.98
CA LEU A 198 14.94 -13.58 -3.68
C LEU A 198 15.89 -13.26 -2.53
N ARG A 199 15.33 -12.86 -1.40
CA ARG A 199 15.98 -12.84 -0.09
C ARG A 199 15.01 -13.33 0.97
N ALA A 200 15.51 -13.97 2.02
CA ALA A 200 14.69 -14.37 3.16
C ALA A 200 14.06 -13.15 3.83
N ALA A 201 12.82 -13.30 4.31
CA ALA A 201 11.98 -12.18 4.73
C ALA A 201 11.29 -12.38 6.10
N HIS A 202 11.74 -13.35 6.91
CA HIS A 202 11.27 -13.46 8.30
C HIS A 202 11.82 -12.33 9.18
N ALA A 203 13.01 -11.84 8.85
CA ALA A 203 13.61 -10.66 9.45
C ALA A 203 13.90 -9.57 8.41
N LYS A 204 13.78 -8.31 8.85
CA LYS A 204 14.12 -7.10 8.09
C LYS A 204 14.86 -6.12 8.96
N THR A 205 15.60 -5.20 8.31
CA THR A 205 16.14 -4.06 9.02
C THR A 205 15.07 -3.02 9.27
N ILE A 206 15.16 -2.28 10.37
CA ILE A 206 14.24 -1.20 10.71
C ILE A 206 14.21 -0.12 9.61
N HIS A 207 15.34 0.13 8.96
CA HIS A 207 15.40 1.04 7.81
C HIS A 207 14.55 0.57 6.62
N ARG A 208 14.47 -0.74 6.41
CA ARG A 208 13.71 -1.33 5.30
C ARG A 208 12.23 -1.46 5.58
N CYS A 209 11.81 -1.52 6.84
CA CYS A 209 10.40 -1.54 7.18
C CYS A 209 9.78 -0.13 7.23
N GLN A 210 10.53 0.94 6.93
CA GLN A 210 9.98 2.29 6.96
C GLN A 210 8.85 2.44 5.94
N GLY A 211 7.64 2.72 6.42
CA GLY A 211 6.43 2.76 5.59
C GLY A 211 5.56 1.50 5.72
N ASP A 212 6.10 0.40 6.23
CA ASP A 212 5.33 -0.82 6.50
C ASP A 212 4.31 -0.59 7.62
N THR A 213 3.21 -1.33 7.56
CA THR A 213 2.22 -1.41 8.63
C THR A 213 2.00 -2.87 8.99
N MET A 214 2.24 -3.23 10.25
CA MET A 214 2.25 -4.61 10.75
C MET A 214 1.23 -4.78 11.87
N GLN A 215 0.51 -5.91 11.85
CA GLN A 215 -0.40 -6.28 12.95
C GLN A 215 0.38 -6.74 14.18
N ARG A 216 1.45 -7.48 13.93
CA ARG A 216 2.38 -7.98 14.94
C ARG A 216 3.82 -7.94 14.45
N ALA A 217 4.77 -7.72 15.35
CA ALA A 217 6.19 -7.82 15.05
C ALA A 217 7.01 -8.03 16.32
N VAL A 218 8.14 -8.74 16.17
CA VAL A 218 9.20 -8.75 17.19
C VAL A 218 10.23 -7.70 16.83
N VAL A 219 10.52 -6.79 17.76
CA VAL A 219 11.39 -5.66 17.54
C VAL A 219 12.58 -5.74 18.49
N ASP A 220 13.77 -5.88 17.90
CA ASP A 220 15.04 -5.84 18.61
C ASP A 220 15.72 -4.48 18.32
N LEU A 221 15.72 -3.63 19.34
CA LEU A 221 16.30 -2.28 19.28
C LEU A 221 17.75 -2.24 19.78
N THR A 222 18.41 -3.40 19.92
CA THR A 222 19.80 -3.42 20.34
C THR A 222 20.66 -2.70 19.30
N THR A 223 21.40 -1.70 19.75
CA THR A 223 22.34 -0.94 18.94
C THR A 223 23.61 -0.62 19.73
N GLN A 224 24.76 -0.74 19.07
CA GLN A 224 26.04 -0.35 19.68
C GLN A 224 26.14 1.18 19.84
N ARG A 225 25.52 1.93 18.92
CA ARG A 225 25.59 3.39 18.86
C ARG A 225 24.20 3.99 18.90
N LYS A 226 24.09 5.22 19.40
CA LYS A 226 22.85 5.99 19.32
C LYS A 226 22.60 6.34 17.84
N VAL A 227 21.49 5.84 17.30
CA VAL A 227 21.00 6.19 15.95
C VAL A 227 19.68 6.90 16.16
N ASP A 228 19.63 8.18 15.79
CA ASP A 228 18.45 9.00 16.02
C ASP A 228 17.25 8.45 15.23
N HIS A 229 16.06 8.55 15.85
CA HIS A 229 14.76 8.16 15.30
C HIS A 229 14.53 6.67 15.02
N ILE A 230 15.54 5.79 15.07
CA ILE A 230 15.37 4.37 14.72
C ILE A 230 14.34 3.63 15.59
N HIS A 231 14.28 3.97 16.88
CA HIS A 231 13.32 3.39 17.82
C HIS A 231 11.88 3.80 17.45
N TYR A 232 11.68 5.08 17.11
CA TYR A 232 10.40 5.59 16.64
C TYR A 232 9.97 4.92 15.33
N VAL A 233 10.90 4.77 14.36
CA VAL A 233 10.60 4.11 13.09
C VAL A 233 10.12 2.69 13.32
N ALA A 234 10.81 1.92 14.16
CA ALA A 234 10.46 0.53 14.44
C ALA A 234 9.12 0.38 15.17
N ILE A 235 8.92 1.13 16.27
CA ILE A 235 7.71 1.04 17.11
C ILE A 235 6.48 1.49 16.31
N SER A 236 6.60 2.55 15.49
CA SER A 236 5.49 3.06 14.69
C SER A 236 5.04 2.14 13.54
N ARG A 237 5.69 0.99 13.32
CA ARG A 237 5.25 0.01 12.32
C ARG A 237 4.12 -0.87 12.83
N VAL A 238 4.02 -1.07 14.14
CA VAL A 238 3.03 -1.98 14.75
C VAL A 238 1.77 -1.20 15.11
N GLN A 239 0.60 -1.71 14.69
CA GLN A 239 -0.67 -0.98 14.84
C GLN A 239 -1.18 -0.87 16.28
N THR A 240 -0.83 -1.83 17.13
CA THR A 240 -1.33 -1.92 18.52
C THR A 240 -0.20 -2.33 19.45
N LEU A 241 -0.26 -1.90 20.71
CA LEU A 241 0.73 -2.28 21.71
C LEU A 241 0.80 -3.81 21.89
N ASN A 242 -0.35 -4.48 22.01
CA ASN A 242 -0.43 -5.94 22.16
C ASN A 242 0.17 -6.75 20.99
N GLY A 243 0.34 -6.13 19.82
CA GLY A 243 0.98 -6.78 18.67
C GLY A 243 2.50 -6.62 18.66
N MET A 244 3.05 -5.81 19.56
CA MET A 244 4.47 -5.50 19.63
C MET A 244 5.13 -6.41 20.66
N HIS A 245 6.25 -7.00 20.27
CA HIS A 245 7.05 -7.80 21.19
C HIS A 245 8.47 -7.25 21.19
N LEU A 246 8.96 -6.78 22.33
CA LEU A 246 10.27 -6.13 22.44
C LEU A 246 11.27 -7.08 23.12
N THR A 247 12.38 -7.40 22.46
CA THR A 247 13.40 -8.26 23.06
C THR A 247 14.47 -7.48 23.83
N ASN A 248 14.72 -6.23 23.45
CA ASN A 248 15.69 -5.37 24.15
C ASN A 248 15.43 -3.87 23.89
N LEU A 249 14.87 -3.18 24.88
CA LEU A 249 14.65 -1.74 24.83
C LEU A 249 15.84 -0.99 25.47
N GLN A 250 16.71 -0.40 24.65
CA GLN A 250 17.82 0.42 25.13
C GLN A 250 17.40 1.89 25.29
N GLU A 251 16.73 2.21 26.40
CA GLU A 251 16.14 3.53 26.64
C GLU A 251 17.13 4.72 26.58
N ASP A 252 18.40 4.49 26.90
CA ASP A 252 19.46 5.50 26.81
C ASP A 252 19.82 5.83 25.36
N LYS A 253 19.52 4.92 24.42
CA LYS A 253 19.76 5.07 22.98
C LYS A 253 18.59 5.70 22.24
N ILE A 254 17.46 5.96 22.89
CA ILE A 254 16.36 6.71 22.29
C ILE A 254 16.86 8.14 21.99
N GLY A 255 16.84 8.49 20.70
CA GLY A 255 17.49 9.68 20.16
C GLY A 255 16.63 10.41 19.15
N ILE A 256 16.83 11.73 19.11
CA ILE A 256 16.17 12.66 18.20
C ILE A 256 17.28 13.58 17.71
N ASP A 257 17.40 13.75 16.40
CA ASP A 257 18.31 14.70 15.80
C ASP A 257 17.85 16.14 16.16
N GLU A 258 18.76 16.94 16.71
CA GLU A 258 18.43 18.30 17.15
C GLU A 258 18.11 19.23 15.97
N SER A 259 18.61 18.97 14.76
CA SER A 259 18.25 19.70 13.55
C SER A 259 16.79 19.44 13.17
N VAL A 260 16.34 18.19 13.22
CA VAL A 260 14.94 17.81 13.00
C VAL A 260 14.05 18.46 14.05
N ARG A 261 14.48 18.46 15.32
CA ARG A 261 13.74 19.11 16.39
C ARG A 261 13.59 20.62 16.16
N LYS A 262 14.67 21.31 15.80
CA LYS A 262 14.63 22.75 15.45
C LYS A 262 13.72 23.03 14.27
N GLU A 263 13.76 22.18 13.23
CA GLU A 263 12.87 22.34 12.07
C GLU A 263 11.40 22.11 12.44
N MET A 264 11.10 21.13 13.30
CA MET A 264 9.74 20.93 13.80
C MET A 264 9.26 22.08 14.69
N GLU A 265 10.15 22.71 15.47
CA GLU A 265 9.86 23.94 16.22
C GLU A 265 9.59 25.10 15.24
N ARG A 266 10.45 25.30 14.23
CA ARG A 266 10.27 26.30 13.16
C ARG A 266 8.95 26.11 12.42
N LEU A 267 8.56 24.88 12.09
CA LEU A 267 7.30 24.57 11.39
C LEU A 267 6.05 24.86 12.23
N ARG A 268 6.14 24.80 13.57
CA ARG A 268 5.04 25.18 14.47
C ARG A 268 4.88 26.69 14.57
N GLU A 269 5.98 27.42 14.57
CA GLU A 269 5.97 28.89 14.61
C GLU A 269 5.67 29.51 13.23
N ASN A 270 6.27 28.95 12.19
CA ASN A 270 6.21 29.39 10.81
C ASN A 270 5.76 28.22 9.92
N PRO A 271 4.47 27.86 9.94
CA PRO A 271 3.93 26.77 9.14
C PRO A 271 4.08 27.07 7.66
N VAL A 272 4.40 26.03 6.90
CA VAL A 272 4.40 26.10 5.43
C VAL A 272 2.98 26.45 4.99
N GLN A 273 2.85 27.56 4.27
CA GLN A 273 1.56 27.94 3.70
C GLN A 273 1.27 27.02 2.51
N PRO A 274 0.10 26.37 2.48
CA PRO A 274 -0.32 25.62 1.31
C PRO A 274 -0.36 26.54 0.08
N SER A 275 0.07 26.03 -1.07
CA SER A 275 -0.06 26.74 -2.35
C SER A 275 -1.52 26.87 -2.80
N LEU A 276 -2.41 26.05 -2.25
CA LEU A 276 -3.84 26.06 -2.48
C LEU A 276 -4.55 26.80 -1.35
N GLN A 277 -5.54 27.62 -1.70
CA GLN A 277 -6.39 28.27 -0.71
C GLN A 277 -7.27 27.23 -0.01
N LEU A 278 -7.19 27.20 1.32
CA LEU A 278 -8.01 26.30 2.13
C LEU A 278 -9.47 26.76 2.09
N LEU A 279 -10.42 25.82 1.94
CA LEU A 279 -11.84 26.14 1.72
C LEU A 279 -12.45 27.02 2.82
N TYR A 280 -12.00 26.85 4.06
CA TYR A 280 -12.43 27.66 5.20
C TYR A 280 -11.89 29.09 5.22
N LYS A 281 -10.94 29.43 4.33
CA LYS A 281 -10.43 30.79 4.11
C LYS A 281 -11.06 31.48 2.89
N ILE A 282 -11.85 30.77 2.09
CA ILE A 282 -12.63 31.35 0.98
C ILE A 282 -13.84 32.09 1.57
N GLU A 283 -14.31 33.14 0.92
CA GLU A 283 -15.48 33.92 1.38
C GLU A 283 -16.71 33.03 1.57
N GLN A 284 -17.62 33.42 2.47
CA GLN A 284 -18.83 32.63 2.75
C GLN A 284 -19.88 32.73 1.63
N SER A 285 -19.80 33.77 0.79
CA SER A 285 -20.64 33.99 -0.38
C SER A 285 -20.39 32.99 -1.50
N ASP A 286 -19.20 32.39 -1.56
CA ASP A 286 -18.82 31.43 -2.59
C ASP A 286 -19.37 30.03 -2.29
N MET A 287 -19.88 29.36 -3.33
CA MET A 287 -20.27 27.95 -3.24
C MET A 287 -19.05 27.05 -3.10
N LYS A 288 -19.05 26.21 -2.06
CA LYS A 288 -17.95 25.28 -1.78
C LYS A 288 -18.45 23.85 -1.88
N LEU A 289 -17.93 23.14 -2.87
CA LEU A 289 -18.19 21.72 -3.09
C LEU A 289 -16.95 20.90 -2.74
N CYS A 290 -17.17 19.74 -2.14
CA CYS A 290 -16.10 18.79 -1.81
C CYS A 290 -16.45 17.38 -2.29
N PHE A 291 -15.44 16.69 -2.82
CA PHE A 291 -15.53 15.27 -3.15
C PHE A 291 -14.26 14.56 -2.65
N LEU A 292 -14.41 13.60 -1.76
CA LEU A 292 -13.30 12.85 -1.16
C LEU A 292 -13.59 11.35 -1.13
N ASN A 293 -12.54 10.54 -1.20
CA ASN A 293 -12.64 9.12 -0.90
C ASN A 293 -12.42 8.92 0.61
N ALA A 294 -13.37 8.29 1.28
CA ALA A 294 -13.31 7.97 2.72
C ALA A 294 -13.56 6.47 2.92
N SER A 295 -12.52 5.67 2.64
CA SER A 295 -12.60 4.21 2.68
C SER A 295 -12.96 3.72 4.09
N SER A 296 -14.22 3.35 4.30
CA SER A 296 -14.83 3.10 5.62
C SER A 296 -15.03 4.37 6.46
N MET A 297 -15.96 5.22 6.03
CA MET A 297 -16.32 6.50 6.66
C MET A 297 -16.52 6.40 8.18
N SER A 298 -17.19 5.35 8.68
CA SER A 298 -17.42 5.17 10.13
C SER A 298 -16.13 5.11 10.97
N ARG A 299 -15.00 4.66 10.39
CA ARG A 299 -13.71 4.60 11.08
C ARG A 299 -13.04 5.97 11.20
N HIS A 300 -13.39 6.88 10.30
CA HIS A 300 -12.75 8.18 10.12
C HIS A 300 -13.70 9.35 10.40
N ILE A 301 -14.90 9.06 10.93
CA ILE A 301 -15.94 10.07 11.08
C ILE A 301 -15.52 11.20 12.02
N ASP A 302 -14.79 10.88 13.09
CA ASP A 302 -14.31 11.88 14.04
C ASP A 302 -13.20 12.75 13.44
N ASP A 303 -12.31 12.16 12.62
CA ASP A 303 -11.32 12.93 11.85
C ASP A 303 -12.01 13.94 10.93
N ILE A 304 -13.08 13.52 10.25
CA ILE A 304 -13.85 14.35 9.32
C ILE A 304 -14.64 15.45 10.05
N ARG A 305 -15.18 15.15 11.24
CA ARG A 305 -15.83 16.13 12.11
C ARG A 305 -14.85 17.21 12.62
N CYS A 306 -13.55 16.93 12.61
CA CYS A 306 -12.52 17.89 12.98
C CYS A 306 -11.90 18.61 11.77
N ASP A 307 -12.28 18.26 10.53
CA ASP A 307 -11.73 18.87 9.32
C ASP A 307 -12.46 20.18 8.98
N ASN A 308 -11.78 21.30 9.23
CA ASN A 308 -12.30 22.64 8.96
C ASN A 308 -12.64 22.89 7.48
N SER A 309 -11.93 22.24 6.55
CA SER A 309 -12.18 22.42 5.11
C SER A 309 -13.46 21.71 4.68
N VAL A 310 -13.67 20.47 5.15
CA VAL A 310 -14.94 19.76 4.95
C VAL A 310 -16.07 20.53 5.60
N LEU A 311 -15.92 20.93 6.87
CA LEU A 311 -16.96 21.67 7.58
C LEU A 311 -17.25 23.05 6.97
N ALA A 312 -16.33 23.64 6.23
CA ALA A 312 -16.57 24.91 5.52
C ALA A 312 -17.37 24.74 4.22
N THR A 313 -17.56 23.52 3.72
CA THR A 313 -18.30 23.28 2.47
C THR A 313 -19.80 23.50 2.63
N ASN A 314 -20.47 23.80 1.53
CA ASN A 314 -21.93 23.78 1.44
C ASN A 314 -22.39 22.34 1.19
N ILE A 315 -21.70 21.62 0.30
CA ILE A 315 -22.00 20.23 -0.03
C ILE A 315 -20.71 19.41 -0.11
N ALA A 316 -20.63 18.35 0.69
CA ALA A 316 -19.55 17.38 0.66
C ALA A 316 -20.09 16.00 0.24
N CYS A 317 -19.38 15.32 -0.65
CA CYS A 317 -19.68 13.94 -1.02
C CYS A 317 -18.47 13.06 -0.75
N PHE A 318 -18.74 11.90 -0.16
CA PHE A 318 -17.74 10.90 0.16
C PHE A 318 -18.00 9.63 -0.64
N ALA A 319 -16.96 9.12 -1.30
CA ALA A 319 -16.98 7.82 -1.94
C ALA A 319 -16.25 6.76 -1.10
N GLU A 320 -16.52 5.49 -1.39
CA GLU A 320 -16.03 4.34 -0.62
C GLU A 320 -16.44 4.36 0.86
N THR A 321 -17.59 4.92 1.19
CA THR A 321 -18.03 5.08 2.59
C THR A 321 -18.23 3.75 3.32
N ARG A 322 -18.52 2.66 2.58
CA ARG A 322 -18.76 1.31 3.11
C ARG A 322 -19.92 1.20 4.11
N PHE A 323 -20.84 2.13 4.00
CA PHE A 323 -22.05 2.20 4.80
C PHE A 323 -22.99 1.02 4.50
N HIS A 324 -23.56 0.46 5.55
CA HIS A 324 -24.51 -0.63 5.52
C HIS A 324 -25.84 -0.16 6.14
N LYS A 325 -26.99 -0.63 5.67
CA LYS A 325 -28.32 -0.18 6.17
C LYS A 325 -28.55 -0.34 7.68
N LYS A 326 -27.74 -1.17 8.34
CA LYS A 326 -27.78 -1.37 9.80
C LYS A 326 -26.99 -0.31 10.57
N ASP A 327 -26.14 0.45 9.90
CA ASP A 327 -25.34 1.49 10.53
C ASP A 327 -26.24 2.66 10.92
N SER A 328 -26.09 3.13 12.15
CA SER A 328 -26.83 4.28 12.68
C SER A 328 -26.51 5.54 11.90
N ILE A 329 -27.54 6.24 11.42
CA ILE A 329 -27.38 7.53 10.72
C ILE A 329 -26.73 8.56 11.67
N ASN A 330 -27.15 8.58 12.94
CA ASN A 330 -26.66 9.53 13.95
C ASN A 330 -25.16 9.36 14.24
N GLU A 331 -24.65 8.13 14.22
CA GLU A 331 -23.21 7.88 14.42
C GLU A 331 -22.37 8.44 13.27
N THR A 332 -22.96 8.59 12.10
CA THR A 332 -22.31 9.04 10.87
C THR A 332 -22.63 10.48 10.47
N SER A 333 -23.42 11.21 11.27
CA SER A 333 -23.83 12.58 10.94
C SER A 333 -22.69 13.58 11.10
N LEU A 334 -22.68 14.60 10.24
CA LEU A 334 -21.79 15.76 10.36
C LEU A 334 -22.57 16.98 10.93
N PRO A 335 -21.96 17.77 11.84
CA PRO A 335 -22.63 18.94 12.43
C PRO A 335 -23.09 19.94 11.36
N GLY A 336 -24.38 20.28 11.38
CA GLY A 336 -24.96 21.27 10.45
C GLY A 336 -25.22 20.75 9.03
N PHE A 337 -25.01 19.46 8.75
CA PHE A 337 -25.28 18.87 7.45
C PHE A 337 -26.48 17.91 7.49
N LYS A 338 -27.27 17.95 6.43
CA LYS A 338 -28.25 16.92 6.06
C LYS A 338 -27.53 15.79 5.35
N GLN A 339 -27.66 14.58 5.89
CA GLN A 339 -27.01 13.39 5.35
C GLN A 339 -27.95 12.64 4.40
N TYR A 340 -27.42 12.22 3.26
CA TYR A 340 -28.06 11.32 2.32
C TYR A 340 -27.05 10.25 1.87
N ARG A 341 -27.40 8.97 2.02
CA ARG A 341 -26.46 7.84 1.83
C ARG A 341 -27.00 6.83 0.83
N GLN A 342 -26.10 6.33 -0.01
CA GLN A 342 -26.32 5.18 -0.87
C GLN A 342 -25.82 3.92 -0.16
N ASP A 343 -26.72 3.27 0.56
CA ASP A 343 -26.40 2.04 1.30
C ASP A 343 -26.54 0.80 0.46
N GLU A 344 -25.56 -0.10 0.55
CA GLU A 344 -25.64 -1.41 -0.10
C GLU A 344 -26.47 -2.40 0.74
N ASN A 345 -27.31 -3.17 0.06
CA ASN A 345 -28.18 -4.20 0.63
C ASN A 345 -27.49 -5.56 0.58
N SER A 346 -27.51 -6.35 1.66
CA SER A 346 -26.89 -7.69 1.68
C SER A 346 -27.52 -8.66 0.65
N SER A 347 -28.74 -8.39 0.19
CA SER A 347 -29.45 -9.17 -0.84
C SER A 347 -29.01 -8.87 -2.29
N ASP A 348 -28.35 -7.73 -2.54
CA ASP A 348 -27.85 -7.37 -3.88
C ASP A 348 -26.51 -8.06 -4.20
N VAL A 349 -25.89 -8.68 -3.19
CA VAL A 349 -24.64 -9.44 -3.29
C VAL A 349 -24.81 -10.68 -4.17
N THR A 350 -25.97 -11.33 -4.18
CA THR A 350 -26.18 -12.59 -4.92
C THR A 350 -26.51 -12.41 -6.40
N ASN A 351 -27.09 -11.28 -6.81
CA ASN A 351 -27.59 -11.09 -8.18
C ASN A 351 -26.60 -10.40 -9.12
N ASN A 352 -25.48 -9.88 -8.60
CA ASN A 352 -24.49 -9.15 -9.39
C ASN A 352 -23.15 -9.90 -9.40
N THR A 353 -23.05 -10.93 -10.25
CA THR A 353 -21.88 -11.83 -10.39
C THR A 353 -20.55 -11.08 -10.60
N ASN A 354 -20.58 -9.88 -11.18
CA ASN A 354 -19.39 -9.04 -11.34
C ASN A 354 -18.96 -8.27 -10.06
N ARG A 355 -19.87 -8.00 -9.11
CA ARG A 355 -19.52 -7.37 -7.81
C ARG A 355 -18.90 -8.36 -6.84
N LEU A 356 -19.38 -9.61 -6.84
CA LEU A 356 -18.79 -10.72 -6.07
C LEU A 356 -17.32 -10.99 -6.42
N ALA A 357 -16.94 -10.84 -7.69
CA ALA A 357 -15.56 -11.03 -8.16
C ALA A 357 -14.57 -10.00 -7.57
N PHE A 358 -15.03 -8.82 -7.14
CA PHE A 358 -14.18 -7.83 -6.47
C PHE A 358 -14.09 -8.06 -4.96
N GLN A 359 -15.15 -8.53 -4.31
CA GLN A 359 -15.14 -8.88 -2.88
C GLN A 359 -14.29 -10.14 -2.59
N ASN A 360 -14.31 -11.13 -3.50
CA ASN A 360 -13.60 -12.41 -3.30
C ASN A 360 -12.06 -12.32 -3.31
N ASN A 361 -11.46 -11.20 -3.74
CA ASN A 361 -10.00 -11.06 -3.79
C ASN A 361 -9.37 -10.43 -2.54
N LYS A 362 -10.17 -9.93 -1.57
CA LYS A 362 -9.65 -9.37 -0.29
C LYS A 362 -10.02 -10.17 0.95
N GLN A 363 -10.80 -11.24 0.83
CA GLN A 363 -11.25 -12.04 1.98
C GLN A 363 -11.03 -13.53 1.74
N LYS A 364 -9.81 -13.97 2.02
CA LYS A 364 -9.51 -15.37 2.35
C LYS A 364 -8.68 -15.49 3.62
N GLU A 365 -8.83 -14.55 4.55
CA GLU A 365 -8.34 -14.70 5.93
C GLU A 365 -9.37 -14.02 6.84
N ASN A 366 -10.30 -14.81 7.37
CA ASN A 366 -11.06 -14.63 8.61
C ASN A 366 -12.35 -15.47 8.54
N SER A 367 -12.22 -16.73 8.96
CA SER A 367 -13.33 -17.60 9.34
C SER A 367 -13.97 -17.10 10.64
N SER A 368 -14.75 -16.04 10.57
CA SER A 368 -15.78 -15.72 11.56
C SER A 368 -16.93 -15.04 10.82
N GLY A 369 -18.15 -15.55 10.97
CA GLY A 369 -19.35 -15.18 10.18
C GLY A 369 -19.86 -13.75 10.36
N LYS A 370 -18.99 -12.73 10.33
CA LYS A 370 -19.37 -11.32 10.29
C LYS A 370 -19.76 -10.93 8.87
N ALA A 371 -20.94 -10.32 8.72
CA ALA A 371 -21.43 -9.78 7.46
C ALA A 371 -20.36 -8.91 6.77
N THR A 372 -20.05 -9.22 5.53
CA THR A 372 -19.02 -8.53 4.74
C THR A 372 -19.52 -7.13 4.41
N ARG A 373 -18.85 -6.09 4.93
CA ARG A 373 -19.18 -4.70 4.62
C ARG A 373 -18.95 -4.40 3.14
N PRO A 374 -19.75 -3.53 2.52
CA PRO A 374 -19.58 -3.17 1.12
C PRO A 374 -18.23 -2.48 0.89
N VAL A 375 -17.65 -2.63 -0.31
CA VAL A 375 -16.39 -1.96 -0.66
C VAL A 375 -16.63 -0.59 -1.32
N HIS A 376 -17.89 -0.28 -1.61
CA HIS A 376 -18.38 0.90 -2.31
C HIS A 376 -19.28 1.75 -1.38
N GLY A 377 -19.84 2.85 -1.91
CA GLY A 377 -20.88 3.65 -1.25
C GLY A 377 -20.62 5.14 -1.40
N LEU A 378 -21.62 5.88 -1.86
CA LEU A 378 -21.65 7.34 -1.89
C LEU A 378 -22.46 7.89 -0.71
N ALA A 379 -21.97 8.94 -0.06
CA ALA A 379 -22.75 9.71 0.91
C ALA A 379 -22.57 11.20 0.69
N VAL A 380 -23.69 11.91 0.58
CA VAL A 380 -23.76 13.36 0.44
C VAL A 380 -24.15 13.97 1.78
N TYR A 381 -23.44 15.03 2.16
CA TYR A 381 -23.72 15.88 3.30
C TYR A 381 -23.93 17.29 2.77
N SER A 382 -25.13 17.86 2.96
CA SER A 382 -25.49 19.20 2.46
C SER A 382 -25.95 20.12 3.59
N LYS A 383 -25.45 21.35 3.63
CA LYS A 383 -26.03 22.43 4.45
C LYS A 383 -27.25 23.06 3.78
N GLU A 384 -27.28 23.00 2.46
CA GLU A 384 -28.37 23.52 1.65
C GLU A 384 -29.53 22.52 1.57
N ASP A 385 -30.73 23.06 1.36
CA ASP A 385 -31.93 22.27 1.17
C ASP A 385 -31.95 21.59 -0.19
N PHE A 386 -32.25 20.30 -0.19
CA PHE A 386 -32.48 19.57 -1.43
C PHE A 386 -33.81 19.98 -2.04
N VAL A 387 -33.81 20.20 -3.35
CA VAL A 387 -35.04 20.33 -4.12
C VAL A 387 -35.85 19.05 -3.97
N LYS A 388 -37.19 19.17 -3.92
CA LYS A 388 -38.10 18.03 -3.82
C LYS A 388 -37.74 16.95 -4.85
N GLU A 389 -37.80 15.68 -4.42
CA GLU A 389 -37.42 14.48 -5.20
C GLU A 389 -35.90 14.23 -5.35
N TYR A 390 -35.05 15.11 -4.81
CA TYR A 390 -33.60 14.90 -4.72
C TYR A 390 -33.16 14.72 -3.25
N PRO A 391 -32.02 14.04 -3.02
CA PRO A 391 -31.11 13.43 -3.99
C PRO A 391 -31.62 12.10 -4.58
N LEU A 392 -31.05 11.70 -5.72
CA LEU A 392 -31.35 10.45 -6.42
C LEU A 392 -30.10 9.57 -6.52
N ASN A 393 -30.19 8.33 -6.00
CA ASN A 393 -29.14 7.33 -6.16
C ASN A 393 -29.38 6.43 -7.36
N LYS A 394 -28.32 6.14 -8.11
CA LYS A 394 -28.32 5.16 -9.18
C LYS A 394 -27.08 4.32 -9.13
N THR A 395 -27.25 3.07 -9.51
CA THR A 395 -26.17 2.13 -9.73
C THR A 395 -26.24 1.62 -11.16
N TYR A 396 -25.15 1.78 -11.90
CA TYR A 396 -24.99 1.24 -13.24
C TYR A 396 -23.85 0.23 -13.24
N LYS A 397 -24.17 -1.06 -13.20
CA LYS A 397 -23.20 -2.14 -12.94
C LYS A 397 -22.45 -1.91 -11.62
N THR A 398 -21.21 -1.44 -11.68
CA THR A 398 -20.33 -1.14 -10.55
C THR A 398 -20.16 0.36 -10.30
N ILE A 399 -20.69 1.22 -11.17
CA ILE A 399 -20.58 2.67 -11.09
C ILE A 399 -21.72 3.20 -10.23
N GLU A 400 -21.38 4.00 -9.23
CA GLU A 400 -22.33 4.64 -8.33
C GLU A 400 -22.49 6.10 -8.70
N VAL A 401 -23.74 6.55 -8.69
CA VAL A 401 -24.10 7.91 -9.06
C VAL A 401 -25.10 8.46 -8.05
N THR A 402 -24.81 9.63 -7.50
CA THR A 402 -25.76 10.41 -6.71
C THR A 402 -25.99 11.74 -7.40
N VAL A 403 -27.24 12.00 -7.79
CA VAL A 403 -27.65 13.27 -8.38
C VAL A 403 -28.27 14.13 -7.29
N VAL A 404 -27.75 15.33 -7.09
CA VAL A 404 -28.21 16.30 -6.09
C VAL A 404 -28.68 17.53 -6.83
N LYS A 405 -29.85 18.05 -6.45
CA LYS A 405 -30.36 19.34 -6.95
C LYS A 405 -30.59 20.24 -5.74
N THR A 406 -29.98 21.42 -5.76
CA THR A 406 -30.02 22.37 -4.64
C THR A 406 -30.26 23.77 -5.17
N GLU A 407 -30.99 24.57 -4.40
CA GLU A 407 -31.07 26.02 -4.62
C GLU A 407 -29.91 26.67 -3.86
N LEU A 408 -29.18 27.53 -4.55
CA LEU A 408 -27.91 28.10 -4.11
C LEU A 408 -28.09 29.56 -3.66
N LEU A 409 -28.89 30.27 -4.44
CA LEU A 409 -29.39 31.62 -4.21
C LEU A 409 -30.85 31.64 -4.69
N PRO A 410 -31.68 32.62 -4.28
CA PRO A 410 -33.04 32.76 -4.80
C PRO A 410 -33.03 32.71 -6.33
N ASN A 411 -33.68 31.70 -6.91
CA ASN A 411 -33.77 31.41 -8.35
C ASN A 411 -32.51 30.85 -9.04
N VAL A 412 -31.47 30.45 -8.31
CA VAL A 412 -30.28 29.77 -8.87
C VAL A 412 -30.28 28.31 -8.40
N VAL A 413 -30.69 27.41 -9.28
CA VAL A 413 -30.75 25.97 -8.99
C VAL A 413 -29.64 25.26 -9.73
N ILE A 414 -28.75 24.61 -8.98
CA ILE A 414 -27.66 23.83 -9.56
C ILE A 414 -27.92 22.33 -9.43
N LEU A 415 -27.38 21.59 -10.39
CA LEU A 415 -27.38 20.14 -10.39
C LEU A 415 -25.95 19.64 -10.14
N VAL A 416 -25.73 18.95 -9.03
CA VAL A 416 -24.44 18.32 -8.72
C VAL A 416 -24.55 16.82 -8.92
N VAL A 417 -23.75 16.27 -9.83
CA VAL A 417 -23.73 14.84 -10.14
C VAL A 417 -22.43 14.26 -9.62
N TYR A 418 -22.53 13.40 -8.62
CA TYR A 418 -21.39 12.66 -8.06
C TYR A 418 -21.28 11.31 -8.75
N VAL A 419 -20.11 10.99 -9.28
CA VAL A 419 -19.86 9.72 -9.97
C VAL A 419 -18.61 9.06 -9.42
N TYR A 420 -18.76 7.84 -8.92
CA TYR A 420 -17.65 6.98 -8.51
C TYR A 420 -17.54 5.76 -9.42
N LYS A 421 -16.42 5.62 -10.12
CA LYS A 421 -16.08 4.45 -10.94
C LYS A 421 -14.99 3.64 -10.24
N PRO A 422 -15.25 2.40 -9.80
CA PRO A 422 -14.21 1.55 -9.24
C PRO A 422 -13.05 1.28 -10.22
N PRO A 423 -11.81 1.05 -9.74
CA PRO A 423 -10.61 0.94 -10.57
C PRO A 423 -10.71 -0.05 -11.73
N LYS A 424 -11.19 -1.28 -11.48
CA LYS A 424 -11.25 -2.32 -12.54
C LYS A 424 -12.49 -2.26 -13.43
N THR A 425 -13.35 -1.25 -13.27
CA THR A 425 -14.49 -1.03 -14.18
C THR A 425 -13.97 -0.52 -15.52
N ASP A 426 -14.56 -0.97 -16.64
CA ASP A 426 -14.20 -0.49 -17.98
C ASP A 426 -14.58 0.99 -18.15
N VAL A 427 -13.74 1.78 -18.80
CA VAL A 427 -14.02 3.19 -19.12
C VAL A 427 -15.20 3.32 -20.09
N LYS A 428 -15.44 2.32 -20.95
CA LYS A 428 -16.60 2.29 -21.87
C LYS A 428 -17.92 2.27 -21.12
N ASP A 429 -17.98 1.50 -20.05
CA ASP A 429 -19.15 1.45 -19.19
C ASP A 429 -19.40 2.83 -18.56
N LEU A 430 -18.35 3.52 -18.11
CA LEU A 430 -18.46 4.89 -17.64
C LEU A 430 -18.93 5.86 -18.73
N CYS A 431 -18.41 5.74 -19.96
CA CYS A 431 -18.85 6.55 -21.09
C CYS A 431 -20.35 6.40 -21.36
N HIS A 432 -20.88 5.17 -21.35
CA HIS A 432 -22.32 4.93 -21.50
C HIS A 432 -23.13 5.56 -20.36
N VAL A 433 -22.66 5.43 -19.12
CA VAL A 433 -23.31 6.04 -17.95
C VAL A 433 -23.32 7.56 -18.06
N LEU A 434 -22.19 8.18 -18.35
CA LEU A 434 -22.09 9.64 -18.50
C LEU A 434 -22.98 10.17 -19.63
N MET A 435 -23.06 9.43 -20.74
CA MET A 435 -23.97 9.77 -21.83
C MET A 435 -25.44 9.68 -21.39
N SER A 436 -25.83 8.62 -20.68
CA SER A 436 -27.19 8.48 -20.12
C SER A 436 -27.52 9.60 -19.13
N LEU A 437 -26.61 9.90 -18.20
CA LEU A 437 -26.78 10.97 -17.22
C LEU A 437 -26.90 12.34 -17.89
N HIS A 438 -26.11 12.58 -18.94
CA HIS A 438 -26.18 13.84 -19.67
C HIS A 438 -27.57 14.05 -20.27
N HIS A 439 -28.08 13.08 -21.01
CA HIS A 439 -29.39 13.18 -21.65
C HIS A 439 -30.54 13.24 -20.66
N GLN A 440 -30.43 12.52 -19.53
CA GLN A 440 -31.51 12.43 -18.56
C GLN A 440 -31.58 13.62 -17.60
N TYR A 441 -30.43 14.20 -17.23
CA TYR A 441 -30.36 15.17 -16.13
C TYR A 441 -29.64 16.47 -16.48
N VAL A 442 -28.54 16.41 -17.25
CA VAL A 442 -27.62 17.55 -17.37
C VAL A 442 -27.90 18.44 -18.59
N LYS A 443 -28.38 17.87 -19.69
CA LYS A 443 -28.46 18.56 -21.00
C LYS A 443 -29.14 19.93 -20.93
N ASP A 444 -30.18 20.06 -20.11
CA ASP A 444 -30.99 21.26 -19.98
C ASP A 444 -30.84 21.91 -18.59
N SER A 445 -29.68 21.76 -17.95
CA SER A 445 -29.41 22.26 -16.60
C SER A 445 -27.98 22.75 -16.43
N GLU A 446 -27.79 23.74 -15.55
CA GLU A 446 -26.46 24.10 -15.07
C GLU A 446 -25.97 23.03 -14.10
N ALA A 447 -25.09 22.14 -14.59
CA ALA A 447 -24.63 21.00 -13.82
C ALA A 447 -23.12 20.97 -13.61
N ILE A 448 -22.73 20.53 -12.42
CA ILE A 448 -21.35 20.25 -12.04
C ILE A 448 -21.23 18.74 -11.83
N ILE A 449 -20.30 18.11 -12.53
CA ILE A 449 -19.99 16.68 -12.35
C ILE A 449 -18.71 16.56 -11.53
N LEU A 450 -18.85 16.09 -10.29
CA LEU A 450 -17.74 15.77 -9.39
C LEU A 450 -17.50 14.27 -9.38
N ARG A 451 -16.23 13.86 -9.41
CA ARG A 451 -15.90 12.50 -9.81
C ARG A 451 -14.63 11.93 -9.19
N ASP A 452 -14.64 10.62 -9.00
CA ASP A 452 -13.45 9.78 -9.06
C ASP A 452 -13.68 8.71 -10.13
N PHE A 453 -12.98 8.88 -11.25
CA PHE A 453 -13.05 7.97 -12.38
C PHE A 453 -11.98 6.87 -12.34
N ASN A 454 -11.02 6.94 -11.42
CA ASN A 454 -9.84 6.08 -11.45
C ASN A 454 -9.16 6.06 -12.84
N VAL A 455 -9.12 7.22 -13.51
CA VAL A 455 -8.42 7.46 -14.79
C VAL A 455 -7.53 8.67 -14.59
N ASP A 456 -6.21 8.48 -14.76
CA ASP A 456 -5.23 9.55 -14.68
C ASP A 456 -5.41 10.49 -15.87
N TRP A 457 -5.91 11.70 -15.61
CA TRP A 457 -6.21 12.66 -16.67
C TRP A 457 -4.96 13.32 -17.26
N GLN A 458 -3.84 13.30 -16.53
CA GLN A 458 -2.58 13.92 -16.94
C GLN A 458 -1.74 12.97 -17.80
N LYS A 459 -1.95 11.66 -17.68
CA LYS A 459 -1.28 10.66 -18.51
C LYS A 459 -2.07 10.35 -19.78
N GLN A 460 -1.41 10.51 -20.91
CA GLN A 460 -1.94 10.02 -22.19
C GLN A 460 -2.12 8.51 -22.12
N SER A 461 -3.37 8.08 -22.23
CA SER A 461 -3.77 6.67 -22.23
C SER A 461 -5.03 6.51 -23.06
N ALA A 462 -5.26 5.31 -23.59
CA ALA A 462 -6.48 5.02 -24.36
C ALA A 462 -7.77 5.33 -23.57
N GLN A 463 -7.76 5.08 -22.26
CA GLN A 463 -8.90 5.37 -21.39
C GLN A 463 -9.12 6.88 -21.23
N GLN A 464 -8.05 7.66 -21.08
CA GLN A 464 -8.12 9.11 -20.98
C GLN A 464 -8.62 9.73 -22.29
N GLU A 465 -8.14 9.25 -23.43
CA GLU A 465 -8.54 9.74 -24.75
C GLU A 465 -10.02 9.45 -25.03
N GLU A 466 -10.48 8.22 -24.76
CA GLU A 466 -11.89 7.84 -24.91
C GLU A 466 -12.83 8.72 -24.10
N LEU A 467 -12.48 8.97 -22.83
CA LEU A 467 -13.26 9.80 -21.93
C LEU A 467 -13.22 11.28 -22.33
N ARG A 468 -12.06 11.78 -22.79
CA ARG A 468 -11.90 13.16 -23.28
C ARG A 468 -12.71 13.39 -24.56
N ASN A 469 -12.69 12.44 -25.48
CA ASN A 469 -13.47 12.48 -26.72
C ASN A 469 -14.98 12.57 -26.43
N LEU A 470 -15.48 11.81 -25.46
CA LEU A 470 -16.87 11.93 -25.03
C LEU A 470 -17.14 13.26 -24.32
N MET A 471 -16.47 13.52 -23.19
CA MET A 471 -16.82 14.62 -22.29
C MET A 471 -16.56 15.99 -22.91
N VAL A 472 -15.37 16.21 -23.47
CA VAL A 472 -14.97 17.50 -24.03
C VAL A 472 -15.36 17.57 -25.51
N GLY A 473 -15.10 16.50 -26.27
CA GLY A 473 -15.34 16.47 -27.71
C GLY A 473 -16.83 16.49 -28.07
N ARG A 474 -17.60 15.53 -27.55
CA ARG A 474 -19.02 15.34 -27.90
C ARG A 474 -19.97 16.12 -27.00
N LEU A 475 -19.85 15.95 -25.68
CA LEU A 475 -20.75 16.54 -24.68
C LEU A 475 -20.38 17.98 -24.29
N LYS A 476 -19.25 18.50 -24.81
CA LYS A 476 -18.79 19.89 -24.64
C LYS A 476 -18.60 20.35 -23.20
N TYR A 477 -18.35 19.44 -22.26
CA TYR A 477 -18.00 19.81 -20.89
C TYR A 477 -16.66 20.54 -20.84
N ARG A 478 -16.62 21.61 -20.04
CA ARG A 478 -15.39 22.29 -19.65
C ARG A 478 -14.79 21.61 -18.43
N GLN A 479 -13.52 21.24 -18.51
CA GLN A 479 -12.78 20.79 -17.35
C GLN A 479 -12.38 21.99 -16.49
N VAL A 480 -12.69 21.91 -15.20
CA VAL A 480 -12.15 22.80 -14.18
C VAL A 480 -11.06 22.00 -13.47
N ILE A 481 -9.79 22.30 -13.76
CA ILE A 481 -8.67 21.77 -12.97
C ILE A 481 -8.48 22.75 -11.81
N THR A 482 -8.58 22.24 -10.59
CA THR A 482 -8.10 22.91 -9.36
C THR A 482 -7.03 22.06 -8.73
#